data_AF-A0A117PX69-F1
#
_entry.id   AF-A0A117PX69-F1
#
_cell.length_a   1.000
_cell.length_b   1.000
_cell.length_c   1.000
_cell.angle_alpha   90.00
_cell.angle_beta   90.00
_cell.angle_gamma   90.00
#
_symmetry.space_group_name_H-M   'P 1'
#
loop_
_entity.id
_entity.type
_entity.pdbx_description
1 polymer ?
#
loop_
_entity_poly.entity_id
_entity_poly.type
_entity_poly.pdbx_seq_one_letter_code
_entity_poly.pdbx_strand_id
1 'polypeptide(L)'
;MAGFRSLARQVRDPRCDLALRRYSLRKCLERFAPYGHRATWDHLCSRAGFGPEDRSPDPVRLVAALEELEEARAVWLGYEAEFAERRKKEKHDGLRRPGSVDDWHRLTWGGFGVAWCDDPRVHPDEPLAEVLRRIIAALNREPGSACPVCGGERLVWKYGLDHEPSSGPVCTDCGILVPRPVLTPQALAYARRGRLLMSA
;
A
#
# COMPACT_ATOMS: atom_id res chain seq x y z
N MET A 1 -18.27 6.78 14.13
CA MET A 1 -17.10 5.88 14.02
C MET A 1 -15.83 6.68 14.34
N ALA A 2 -14.93 6.19 15.18
CA ALA A 2 -13.72 6.93 15.56
C ALA A 2 -12.77 7.16 14.36
N GLY A 3 -12.11 8.32 14.32
CA GLY A 3 -11.09 8.64 13.32
C GLY A 3 -9.72 8.06 13.68
N PHE A 4 -8.82 7.96 12.69
CA PHE A 4 -7.46 7.38 12.85
C PHE A 4 -6.73 7.94 14.08
N ARG A 5 -6.66 9.27 14.23
CA ARG A 5 -5.95 9.93 15.35
C ARG A 5 -6.51 9.54 16.72
N SER A 6 -7.82 9.31 16.81
CA SER A 6 -8.47 8.88 18.06
C SER A 6 -8.09 7.45 18.41
N LEU A 7 -8.03 6.56 17.42
CA LEU A 7 -7.63 5.17 17.58
C LEU A 7 -6.14 5.08 17.95
N ALA A 8 -5.28 5.82 17.24
CA ALA A 8 -3.85 5.94 17.54
C ALA A 8 -3.59 6.38 19.00
N ARG A 9 -4.41 7.31 19.53
CA ARG A 9 -4.32 7.71 20.94
C ARG A 9 -4.63 6.56 21.89
N GLN A 10 -5.64 5.74 21.58
CA GLN A 10 -5.99 4.57 22.41
C GLN A 10 -4.87 3.51 22.39
N VAL A 11 -4.20 3.30 21.26
CA VAL A 11 -3.06 2.38 21.18
C VAL A 11 -1.89 2.82 22.07
N ARG A 12 -1.70 4.14 22.25
CA ARG A 12 -0.63 4.71 23.09
C ARG A 12 -1.00 4.83 24.57
N ASP A 13 -2.29 4.88 24.91
CA ASP A 13 -2.73 5.14 26.27
C ASP A 13 -2.40 3.95 27.19
N PRO A 14 -1.53 4.13 28.20
CA PRO A 14 -1.16 3.05 29.13
C PRO A 14 -2.31 2.64 30.04
N ARG A 15 -3.38 3.43 30.14
CA ARG A 15 -4.58 3.12 30.92
C ARG A 15 -5.55 2.20 30.17
N CYS A 16 -5.40 2.07 28.86
CA CYS A 16 -6.17 1.11 28.08
C CYS A 16 -5.59 -0.29 28.27
N ASP A 17 -6.46 -1.28 28.45
CA ASP A 17 -6.04 -2.67 28.46
C ASP A 17 -5.43 -3.09 27.10
N LEU A 18 -4.67 -4.17 27.11
CA LEU A 18 -3.94 -4.64 25.94
C LEU A 18 -4.86 -5.05 24.77
N ALA A 19 -6.04 -5.60 25.09
CA ALA A 19 -7.00 -6.03 24.08
C ALA A 19 -7.57 -4.82 23.33
N LEU A 20 -7.92 -3.74 24.04
CA LEU A 20 -8.37 -2.48 23.47
C LEU A 20 -7.27 -1.84 22.64
N ARG A 21 -6.02 -1.82 23.12
CA ARG A 21 -4.88 -1.26 22.35
C ARG A 21 -4.68 -2.01 21.03
N ARG A 22 -4.66 -3.35 21.05
CA ARG A 22 -4.54 -4.17 19.84
C ARG A 22 -5.75 -4.00 18.91
N TYR A 23 -6.95 -3.96 19.46
CA TYR A 23 -8.18 -3.70 18.69
C TYR A 23 -8.12 -2.33 18.01
N SER A 24 -7.77 -1.28 18.73
CA SER A 24 -7.65 0.07 18.18
C SER A 24 -6.60 0.16 17.07
N LEU A 25 -5.48 -0.56 17.19
CA LEU A 25 -4.49 -0.66 16.12
C LEU A 25 -5.07 -1.33 14.87
N ARG A 26 -5.79 -2.45 15.02
CA ARG A 26 -6.48 -3.09 13.89
C ARG A 26 -7.53 -2.16 13.27
N LYS A 27 -8.26 -1.38 14.07
CA LYS A 27 -9.19 -0.36 13.56
C LYS A 27 -8.48 0.78 12.83
N CYS A 28 -7.22 1.09 13.12
CA CYS A 28 -6.43 2.02 12.30
C CYS A 28 -6.25 1.47 10.87
N LEU A 29 -6.10 0.16 10.70
CA LEU A 29 -5.94 -0.47 9.37
C LEU A 29 -7.21 -0.38 8.52
N GLU A 30 -8.39 -0.32 9.12
CA GLU A 30 -9.62 -0.02 8.37
C GLU A 30 -9.62 1.39 7.77
N ARG A 31 -8.73 2.28 8.23
CA ARG A 31 -8.61 3.65 7.73
C ARG A 31 -7.43 3.85 6.79
N PHE A 32 -6.39 3.04 6.94
CA PHE A 32 -5.18 3.13 6.14
C PHE A 32 -4.46 1.77 6.18
N ALA A 33 -4.47 1.08 5.04
CA ALA A 33 -3.83 -0.22 4.87
C ALA A 33 -3.23 -0.30 3.45
N PRO A 34 -2.00 0.19 3.26
CA PRO A 34 -1.40 0.33 1.93
C PRO A 34 -1.23 -0.99 1.18
N TYR A 35 -1.04 -2.11 1.88
CA TYR A 35 -0.94 -3.45 1.27
C TYR A 35 -2.26 -4.21 1.23
N GLY A 36 -3.36 -3.59 1.69
CA GLY A 36 -4.58 -4.29 2.07
C GLY A 36 -4.53 -4.71 3.54
N HIS A 37 -5.71 -4.96 4.13
CA HIS A 37 -5.82 -5.12 5.59
C HIS A 37 -4.97 -6.28 6.11
N ARG A 38 -5.00 -7.45 5.44
CA ARG A 38 -4.30 -8.65 5.91
C ARG A 38 -2.79 -8.50 5.80
N ALA A 39 -2.30 -8.12 4.62
CA ALA A 39 -0.86 -7.94 4.38
C ALA A 39 -0.26 -6.80 5.22
N THR A 40 -0.99 -5.69 5.41
CA THR A 40 -0.49 -4.59 6.26
C THR A 40 -0.40 -5.05 7.72
N TRP A 41 -1.37 -5.84 8.21
CA TRP A 41 -1.30 -6.40 9.56
C TRP A 41 -0.11 -7.36 9.72
N ASP A 42 0.07 -8.28 8.77
CA ASP A 42 1.19 -9.23 8.78
C ASP A 42 2.54 -8.52 8.79
N HIS A 43 2.72 -7.54 7.90
CA HIS A 43 3.91 -6.69 7.80
C HIS A 43 4.24 -5.99 9.12
N LEU A 44 3.26 -5.29 9.71
CA LEU A 44 3.46 -4.58 10.97
C LEU A 44 3.80 -5.53 12.13
N CYS A 45 3.15 -6.70 12.17
CA CYS A 45 3.45 -7.74 13.16
C CYS A 45 4.90 -8.23 13.02
N SER A 46 5.31 -8.57 11.79
CA SER A 46 6.67 -9.01 11.47
C SER A 46 7.71 -7.97 11.88
N ARG A 47 7.55 -6.70 11.45
CA ARG A 47 8.51 -5.62 11.72
C ARG A 47 8.59 -5.21 13.18
N ALA A 48 7.47 -5.23 13.90
CA ALA A 48 7.45 -4.95 15.34
C ALA A 48 7.76 -6.19 16.21
N GLY A 49 7.96 -7.36 15.60
CA GLY A 49 8.38 -8.58 16.28
C GLY A 49 7.30 -9.25 17.13
N PHE A 50 6.04 -9.27 16.69
CA PHE A 50 4.99 -10.05 17.34
C PHE A 50 4.16 -10.84 16.32
N GLY A 51 3.47 -11.89 16.78
CA GLY A 51 2.68 -12.74 15.88
C GLY A 51 1.35 -12.11 15.49
N PRO A 52 0.83 -12.31 14.26
CA PRO A 52 -0.50 -11.81 13.87
C PRO A 52 -1.63 -12.29 14.78
N GLU A 53 -1.51 -13.51 15.32
CA GLU A 53 -2.46 -14.14 16.25
C GLU A 53 -2.10 -13.95 17.72
N ASP A 54 -0.99 -13.27 18.02
CA ASP A 54 -0.59 -12.96 19.39
C ASP A 54 -1.64 -12.04 20.04
N ARG A 55 -2.21 -12.53 21.15
CA ARG A 55 -3.23 -11.83 21.93
C ARG A 55 -2.64 -11.01 23.07
N SER A 56 -1.37 -11.24 23.41
CA SER A 56 -0.66 -10.59 24.50
C SER A 56 0.71 -10.04 24.11
N PRO A 57 0.83 -9.27 23.00
CA PRO A 57 2.10 -8.67 22.61
C PRO A 57 2.56 -7.63 23.64
N ASP A 58 3.87 -7.43 23.76
CA ASP A 58 4.41 -6.30 24.52
C ASP A 58 3.78 -4.99 24.01
N PRO A 59 3.18 -4.17 24.88
CA PRO A 59 2.54 -2.93 24.45
C PRO A 59 3.47 -1.95 23.72
N VAL A 60 4.80 -2.01 23.94
CA VAL A 60 5.78 -1.22 23.19
C VAL A 60 5.80 -1.62 21.71
N ARG A 61 5.65 -2.91 21.40
CA ARG A 61 5.60 -3.41 20.02
C ARG A 61 4.36 -2.92 19.27
N LEU A 62 3.22 -2.80 19.97
CA LEU A 62 2.01 -2.20 19.38
C LEU A 62 2.21 -0.71 19.04
N VAL A 63 2.95 0.01 19.87
CA VAL A 63 3.29 1.42 19.61
C VAL A 63 4.25 1.54 18.44
N ALA A 64 5.29 0.69 18.36
CA ALA A 64 6.22 0.66 17.23
C ALA A 64 5.49 0.37 15.90
N ALA A 65 4.58 -0.61 15.88
CA ALA A 65 3.74 -0.88 14.70
C ALA A 65 2.84 0.31 14.33
N LEU A 66 2.30 1.04 15.32
CA LEU A 66 1.52 2.26 15.06
C LEU A 66 2.39 3.38 14.47
N GLU A 67 3.59 3.59 15.00
CA GLU A 67 4.51 4.63 14.55
C GLU A 67 4.89 4.45 13.08
N GLU A 68 5.20 3.21 12.68
CA GLU A 68 5.46 2.89 11.28
C GLU A 68 4.23 3.17 10.38
N LEU A 69 3.04 2.77 10.83
CA LEU A 69 1.79 3.04 10.11
C LEU A 69 1.52 4.55 9.98
N GLU A 70 1.80 5.33 11.02
CA GLU A 70 1.65 6.78 11.03
C GLU A 70 2.65 7.48 10.12
N GLU A 71 3.91 7.02 10.08
CA GLU A 71 4.91 7.55 9.16
C GLU A 71 4.47 7.32 7.71
N ALA A 72 4.04 6.10 7.37
CA ALA A 72 3.52 5.78 6.05
C ALA A 72 2.28 6.61 5.70
N ARG A 73 1.40 6.82 6.68
CA ARG A 73 0.20 7.65 6.50
C ARG A 73 0.55 9.11 6.26
N ALA A 74 1.59 9.63 6.89
CA ALA A 74 2.06 10.99 6.67
C ALA A 74 2.57 11.18 5.23
N VAL A 75 3.34 10.21 4.70
CA VAL A 75 3.77 10.19 3.29
C VAL A 75 2.56 10.22 2.36
N TRP A 76 1.57 9.35 2.59
CA TRP A 76 0.36 9.30 1.76
C TRP A 76 -0.42 10.62 1.79
N LEU A 77 -0.61 11.23 2.96
CA LEU A 77 -1.31 12.50 3.08
C LEU A 77 -0.57 13.66 2.40
N GLY A 78 0.77 13.64 2.38
CA GLY A 78 1.57 14.58 1.60
C GLY A 78 1.27 14.47 0.12
N TYR A 79 1.29 13.25 -0.42
CA TYR A 79 0.92 12.98 -1.81
C TYR A 79 -0.52 13.41 -2.14
N GLU A 80 -1.50 13.12 -1.27
CA GLU A 80 -2.88 13.56 -1.45
C GLU A 80 -3.01 15.09 -1.56
N ALA A 81 -2.26 15.82 -0.73
CA ALA A 81 -2.25 17.28 -0.77
C ALA A 81 -1.65 17.81 -2.08
N GLU A 82 -0.51 17.26 -2.51
CA GLU A 82 0.13 17.61 -3.80
C GLU A 82 -0.78 17.30 -4.99
N PHE A 83 -1.42 16.13 -4.99
CA PHE A 83 -2.39 15.74 -6.01
C PHE A 83 -3.56 16.73 -6.08
N ALA A 84 -4.13 17.10 -4.93
CA ALA A 84 -5.23 18.06 -4.85
C ALA A 84 -4.83 19.43 -5.40
N GLU A 85 -3.66 19.96 -5.05
CA GLU A 85 -3.16 21.24 -5.56
C GLU A 85 -2.90 21.20 -7.07
N ARG A 86 -2.27 20.13 -7.59
CA ARG A 86 -2.09 19.93 -9.04
C ARG A 86 -3.44 19.92 -9.76
N ARG A 87 -4.42 19.14 -9.28
CA ARG A 87 -5.74 19.06 -9.91
C ARG A 87 -6.52 20.36 -9.82
N LYS A 88 -6.37 21.16 -8.76
CA LYS A 88 -6.95 22.51 -8.68
C LYS A 88 -6.38 23.41 -9.77
N LYS A 89 -5.05 23.42 -9.96
CA LYS A 89 -4.38 24.19 -11.00
C LYS A 89 -4.80 23.75 -12.42
N GLU A 90 -4.77 22.45 -12.71
CA GLU A 90 -5.20 21.93 -14.01
C GLU A 90 -6.67 22.27 -14.31
N LYS A 91 -7.56 22.20 -13.32
CA LYS A 91 -8.96 22.62 -13.48
C LYS A 91 -9.09 24.11 -13.79
N HIS A 92 -8.30 24.94 -13.11
CA HIS A 92 -8.22 26.38 -13.36
C HIS A 92 -7.74 26.66 -14.79
N ASP A 93 -6.73 25.92 -15.25
CA ASP A 93 -6.14 26.05 -16.59
C ASP A 93 -6.96 25.34 -17.70
N GLY A 94 -8.17 24.87 -17.39
CA GLY A 94 -9.11 24.26 -18.35
C GLY A 94 -8.84 22.78 -18.67
N LEU A 95 -7.83 22.15 -18.08
CA LEU A 95 -7.49 20.74 -18.26
C LEU A 95 -8.38 19.84 -17.40
N ARG A 96 -9.49 19.36 -18.00
CA ARG A 96 -10.51 18.57 -17.28
C ARG A 96 -10.49 17.06 -17.51
N ARG A 97 -9.65 16.55 -18.42
CA ARG A 97 -9.53 15.10 -18.67
C ARG A 97 -8.53 14.48 -17.68
N PRO A 98 -8.94 13.51 -16.84
CA PRO A 98 -8.02 12.79 -15.97
C PRO A 98 -7.00 11.96 -16.78
N GLY A 99 -5.75 11.90 -16.32
CA GLY A 99 -4.72 11.01 -16.85
C GLY A 99 -4.73 9.62 -16.17
N SER A 100 -3.86 8.72 -16.63
CA SER A 100 -3.74 7.36 -16.09
C SER A 100 -3.34 7.30 -14.60
N VAL A 101 -2.54 8.27 -14.14
CA VAL A 101 -2.20 8.44 -12.71
C VAL A 101 -3.42 8.88 -11.90
N ASP A 102 -4.29 9.73 -12.46
CA ASP A 102 -5.52 10.16 -11.80
C ASP A 102 -6.52 9.00 -11.68
N ASP A 103 -6.59 8.14 -12.70
CA ASP A 103 -7.40 6.92 -12.67
C ASP A 103 -6.89 5.92 -11.62
N TRP A 104 -5.56 5.75 -11.49
CA TRP A 104 -4.98 4.95 -10.42
C TRP A 104 -5.28 5.54 -9.04
N HIS A 105 -5.09 6.85 -8.86
CA HIS A 105 -5.36 7.53 -7.60
C HIS A 105 -6.83 7.39 -7.16
N ARG A 106 -7.77 7.43 -8.11
CA ARG A 106 -9.20 7.18 -7.86
C ARG A 106 -9.46 5.80 -7.24
N LEU A 107 -8.66 4.79 -7.60
CA LEU A 107 -8.80 3.43 -7.10
C LEU A 107 -8.17 3.23 -5.71
N THR A 108 -7.21 4.07 -5.31
CA THR A 108 -6.47 3.95 -4.04
C THR A 108 -7.09 4.73 -2.87
N TRP A 109 -8.42 4.74 -2.76
CA TRP A 109 -9.17 5.61 -1.85
C TRP A 109 -8.64 5.60 -0.40
N GLY A 110 -8.22 6.77 0.10
CA GLY A 110 -7.75 6.93 1.48
C GLY A 110 -6.45 6.20 1.83
N GLY A 111 -5.70 5.72 0.83
CA GLY A 111 -4.46 4.97 1.02
C GLY A 111 -4.68 3.49 1.26
N PHE A 112 -5.85 2.96 0.91
CA PHE A 112 -6.12 1.53 0.90
C PHE A 112 -5.63 0.91 -0.41
N GLY A 113 -4.78 -0.11 -0.32
CA GLY A 113 -4.32 -0.88 -1.49
C GLY A 113 -3.37 -0.15 -2.44
N VAL A 114 -2.68 0.90 -1.97
CA VAL A 114 -1.66 1.64 -2.75
C VAL A 114 -0.60 0.71 -3.34
N ALA A 115 -0.25 -0.35 -2.61
CA ALA A 115 0.68 -1.41 -3.02
C ALA A 115 0.11 -2.77 -2.61
N TRP A 116 -1.11 -3.07 -3.08
CA TRP A 116 -1.86 -4.27 -2.70
C TRP A 116 -1.01 -5.55 -2.76
N CYS A 117 -1.04 -6.34 -1.70
CA CYS A 117 -0.42 -7.67 -1.65
C CYS A 117 -1.53 -8.71 -1.46
N ASP A 118 -1.72 -9.57 -2.45
CA ASP A 118 -2.80 -10.55 -2.48
C ASP A 118 -2.55 -11.72 -1.52
N ASP A 119 -1.31 -12.21 -1.47
CA ASP A 119 -0.85 -13.10 -0.42
C ASP A 119 -0.36 -12.25 0.77
N PRO A 120 -0.99 -12.33 1.95
CA PRO A 120 -0.59 -11.53 3.11
C PRO A 120 0.83 -11.79 3.59
N ARG A 121 1.44 -12.92 3.22
CA ARG A 121 2.81 -13.30 3.64
C ARG A 121 3.88 -12.91 2.63
N VAL A 122 3.47 -12.38 1.47
CA VAL A 122 4.38 -11.95 0.41
C VAL A 122 4.17 -10.46 0.20
N HIS A 123 4.94 -9.68 0.94
CA HIS A 123 4.98 -8.23 0.87
C HIS A 123 6.42 -7.74 0.98
N PRO A 124 6.72 -6.48 0.66
CA PRO A 124 8.06 -5.90 0.89
C PRO A 124 8.47 -5.94 2.37
N ASP A 125 9.78 -6.08 2.62
CA ASP A 125 10.36 -6.07 3.97
C ASP A 125 10.73 -4.66 4.45
N GLU A 126 10.90 -3.72 3.51
CA GLU A 126 11.21 -2.33 3.80
C GLU A 126 10.05 -1.62 4.53
N PRO A 127 10.35 -0.56 5.32
CA PRO A 127 9.30 0.19 6.01
C PRO A 127 8.19 0.66 5.07
N LEU A 128 6.94 0.62 5.54
CA LEU A 128 5.78 1.05 4.75
C LEU A 128 5.98 2.43 4.11
N ALA A 129 6.52 3.39 4.86
CA ALA A 129 6.77 4.75 4.39
C ALA A 129 7.73 4.79 3.20
N GLU A 130 8.77 3.96 3.22
CA GLU A 130 9.75 3.87 2.14
C GLU A 130 9.13 3.28 0.88
N VAL A 131 8.33 2.22 1.01
CA VAL A 131 7.61 1.63 -0.12
C VAL A 131 6.66 2.64 -0.77
N LEU A 132 5.94 3.42 0.03
CA LEU A 132 5.07 4.46 -0.50
C LEU A 132 5.84 5.57 -1.20
N ARG A 133 6.97 6.04 -0.64
CA ARG A 133 7.83 7.03 -1.31
C ARG A 133 8.31 6.52 -2.67
N ARG A 134 8.73 5.26 -2.77
CA ARG A 134 9.17 4.65 -4.04
C ARG A 134 8.05 4.59 -5.07
N ILE A 135 6.84 4.22 -4.65
CA ILE A 135 5.68 4.20 -5.56
C ILE A 135 5.30 5.60 -6.03
N ILE A 136 5.21 6.56 -5.11
CA ILE A 136 4.88 7.95 -5.44
C ILE A 136 5.94 8.55 -6.38
N ALA A 137 7.22 8.33 -6.10
CA ALA A 137 8.31 8.76 -6.98
C ALA A 137 8.21 8.11 -8.36
N ALA A 138 7.84 6.83 -8.44
CA ALA A 138 7.65 6.12 -9.70
C ALA A 138 6.47 6.66 -10.53
N LEU A 139 5.40 7.14 -9.89
CA LEU A 139 4.25 7.76 -10.55
C LEU A 139 4.58 9.14 -11.14
N ASN A 140 5.62 9.80 -10.62
CA ASN A 140 6.05 11.13 -11.04
C ASN A 140 7.20 11.12 -12.07
N ARG A 141 7.62 9.95 -12.54
CA ARG A 141 8.69 9.80 -13.54
C ARG A 141 8.21 9.00 -14.76
N GLU A 142 9.08 8.85 -15.74
CA GLU A 142 8.80 8.00 -16.91
C GLU A 142 8.57 6.53 -16.50
N PRO A 143 7.58 5.84 -17.10
CA PRO A 143 7.30 4.43 -16.81
C PRO A 143 8.52 3.53 -17.09
N GLY A 144 8.75 2.55 -16.23
CA GLY A 144 9.88 1.62 -16.31
C GLY A 144 9.49 0.19 -16.71
N SER A 145 10.46 -0.73 -16.71
CA SER A 145 10.24 -2.16 -16.95
C SER A 145 10.21 -3.03 -15.68
N ALA A 146 10.62 -2.48 -14.54
CA ALA A 146 10.80 -3.20 -13.29
C ALA A 146 9.85 -2.74 -12.19
N CYS A 147 9.72 -3.54 -11.13
CA CYS A 147 9.00 -3.19 -9.93
C CYS A 147 9.63 -1.93 -9.28
N PRO A 148 8.85 -0.87 -9.01
CA PRO A 148 9.40 0.36 -8.44
C PRO A 148 9.87 0.20 -6.98
N VAL A 149 9.43 -0.86 -6.30
CA VAL A 149 9.73 -1.09 -4.89
C VAL A 149 11.03 -1.87 -4.72
N CYS A 150 11.14 -3.07 -5.31
CA CYS A 150 12.31 -3.94 -5.15
C CYS A 150 13.27 -3.93 -6.35
N GLY A 151 12.93 -3.28 -7.46
CA GLY A 151 13.71 -3.33 -8.71
C GLY A 151 13.60 -4.64 -9.49
N GLY A 152 12.80 -5.61 -9.02
CA GLY A 152 12.59 -6.89 -9.68
C GLY A 152 11.92 -6.77 -11.05
N GLU A 153 12.45 -7.47 -12.05
CA GLU A 153 11.92 -7.47 -13.43
C GLU A 153 10.88 -8.58 -13.66
N ARG A 154 10.75 -9.50 -12.70
CA ARG A 154 9.83 -10.63 -12.79
C ARG A 154 8.42 -10.21 -12.40
N LEU A 155 7.69 -9.69 -13.38
CA LEU A 155 6.29 -9.29 -13.25
C LEU A 155 5.39 -10.32 -13.93
N VAL A 156 4.38 -10.80 -13.21
CA VAL A 156 3.40 -11.78 -13.72
C VAL A 156 2.00 -11.19 -13.64
N TRP A 157 1.24 -11.28 -14.72
CA TRP A 157 -0.16 -10.84 -14.70
C TRP A 157 -1.04 -11.82 -13.93
N LYS A 158 -1.62 -11.37 -12.82
CA LYS A 158 -2.61 -12.13 -12.05
C LYS A 158 -4.04 -11.68 -12.37
N TYR A 159 -4.97 -12.61 -12.20
CA TYR A 159 -6.42 -12.41 -12.33
C TYR A 159 -7.10 -12.87 -11.05
N GLY A 160 -8.30 -12.36 -10.76
CA GLY A 160 -9.08 -12.75 -9.59
C GLY A 160 -8.49 -12.26 -8.28
N LEU A 161 -7.80 -11.11 -8.29
CA LEU A 161 -7.28 -10.48 -7.07
C LEU A 161 -8.44 -10.02 -6.18
N ASP A 162 -8.27 -10.11 -4.86
CA ASP A 162 -9.25 -9.63 -3.86
C ASP A 162 -9.16 -8.10 -3.67
N HIS A 163 -9.01 -7.37 -4.77
CA HIS A 163 -8.81 -5.92 -4.82
C HIS A 163 -9.26 -5.37 -6.16
N GLU A 164 -9.64 -4.09 -6.22
CA GLU A 164 -9.89 -3.41 -7.49
C GLU A 164 -8.64 -2.60 -7.87
N PRO A 165 -8.00 -2.86 -9.03
CA PRO A 165 -8.44 -3.76 -10.09
C PRO A 165 -8.24 -5.24 -9.78
N SER A 166 -9.24 -6.07 -10.08
CA SER A 166 -9.23 -7.54 -9.87
C SER A 166 -8.20 -8.29 -10.72
N SER A 167 -7.37 -7.59 -11.49
CA SER A 167 -6.27 -8.15 -12.25
C SER A 167 -5.16 -7.11 -12.47
N GLY A 168 -3.93 -7.57 -12.64
CA GLY A 168 -2.81 -6.71 -12.97
C GLY A 168 -1.45 -7.35 -12.76
N PRO A 169 -0.37 -6.60 -13.01
CA PRO A 169 1.00 -7.08 -12.90
C PRO A 169 1.41 -7.19 -11.43
N VAL A 170 1.73 -8.39 -10.98
CA VAL A 170 2.23 -8.67 -9.63
C VAL A 170 3.73 -8.95 -9.70
N CYS A 171 4.50 -8.29 -8.84
CA CYS A 171 5.92 -8.60 -8.71
C CYS A 171 6.09 -9.95 -8.00
N THR A 172 6.83 -10.87 -8.59
CA THR A 172 7.06 -12.20 -7.97
C THR A 172 8.06 -12.15 -6.81
N ASP A 173 8.82 -11.05 -6.69
CA ASP A 173 9.87 -10.91 -5.69
C ASP A 173 9.32 -10.31 -4.39
N CYS A 174 8.55 -9.22 -4.47
CA CYS A 174 7.99 -8.54 -3.29
C CYS A 174 6.46 -8.58 -3.17
N GLY A 175 5.76 -9.24 -4.09
CA GLY A 175 4.32 -9.55 -3.96
C GLY A 175 3.34 -8.42 -4.29
N ILE A 176 3.80 -7.18 -4.46
CA ILE A 176 2.90 -6.05 -4.72
C ILE A 176 2.24 -6.17 -6.11
N LEU A 177 0.99 -5.74 -6.18
CA LEU A 177 0.33 -5.33 -7.42
C LEU A 177 0.94 -4.00 -7.87
N VAL A 178 1.80 -4.07 -8.89
CA VAL A 178 2.51 -2.90 -9.39
C VAL A 178 1.52 -1.95 -10.08
N PRO A 179 1.49 -0.65 -9.74
CA PRO A 179 0.64 0.31 -10.43
C PRO A 179 0.92 0.33 -11.93
N ARG A 180 -0.12 0.09 -12.74
CA ARG A 180 0.04 0.05 -14.21
C ARG A 180 0.67 1.32 -14.80
N PRO A 181 0.36 2.55 -14.32
CA PRO A 181 0.97 3.76 -14.87
C PRO A 181 2.49 3.85 -14.72
N VAL A 182 3.09 3.10 -13.79
CA VAL A 182 4.56 3.11 -13.59
C VAL A 182 5.30 2.15 -14.51
N LEU A 183 4.58 1.36 -15.31
CA LEU A 183 5.14 0.35 -16.20
C LEU A 183 4.97 0.74 -17.67
N THR A 184 6.00 0.46 -18.46
CA THR A 184 5.93 0.60 -19.93
C THR A 184 4.90 -0.36 -20.53
N PRO A 185 4.31 -0.01 -21.70
CA PRO A 185 3.44 -0.93 -22.42
C PRO A 185 4.09 -2.30 -22.73
N GLN A 186 5.40 -2.30 -23.01
CA GLN A 186 6.17 -3.52 -23.27
C GLN A 186 6.26 -4.42 -22.02
N ALA A 187 6.52 -3.83 -20.84
CA ALA A 187 6.55 -4.57 -19.58
C ALA A 187 5.18 -5.17 -19.23
N LEU A 188 4.10 -4.41 -19.44
CA LEU A 188 2.73 -4.92 -19.27
C LEU A 188 2.42 -6.07 -20.22
N ALA A 189 2.85 -5.98 -21.49
CA ALA A 189 2.68 -7.06 -22.46
C ALA A 189 3.51 -8.30 -22.08
N TYR A 190 4.73 -8.12 -21.58
CA TYR A 190 5.57 -9.22 -21.10
C TYR A 190 4.94 -9.93 -19.89
N ALA A 191 4.47 -9.18 -18.90
CA ALA A 191 3.81 -9.73 -17.72
C ALA A 191 2.59 -10.59 -18.08
N ARG A 192 1.84 -10.22 -19.13
CA ARG A 192 0.71 -11.01 -19.65
C ARG A 192 1.15 -12.28 -20.35
N ARG A 193 2.31 -12.27 -21.02
CA ARG A 193 2.86 -13.44 -21.73
C ARG A 193 3.44 -14.49 -20.81
N GLY A 194 3.91 -14.15 -19.61
CA GLY A 194 4.46 -15.11 -18.64
C GLY A 194 3.54 -16.29 -18.32
N ARG A 195 2.22 -16.14 -18.51
CA ARG A 195 1.23 -17.22 -18.42
C ARG A 195 1.40 -18.33 -19.47
N LEU A 196 1.83 -17.99 -20.69
CA LEU A 196 1.94 -18.94 -21.81
C LEU A 196 3.06 -19.97 -21.58
N LEU A 197 4.10 -19.62 -20.81
CA LEU A 197 5.23 -20.52 -20.55
C LEU A 197 5.05 -21.40 -19.29
N MET A 198 4.11 -21.06 -18.40
CA MET A 198 3.83 -21.83 -17.18
C MET A 198 2.58 -22.72 -17.30
N SER A 199 1.99 -22.82 -18.48
CA SER A 199 0.81 -23.67 -18.78
C SER A 199 1.15 -24.86 -19.70
N ALA A 200 2.43 -25.23 -19.79
CA ALA A 200 2.93 -26.36 -20.57
C ALA A 200 3.54 -27.43 -19.64
#